data_AF-A0A2S6UKH3-F1
#
_entry.id   AF-A0A2S6UKH3-F1
#
_cell.length_a   1.000
_cell.length_b   1.000
_cell.length_c   1.000
_cell.angle_alpha   90.00
_cell.angle_beta   90.00
_cell.angle_gamma   90.00
#
_symmetry.space_group_name_H-M   'P 1'
#
loop_
_entity.id
_entity.type
_entity.pdbx_description
1 polymer ?
#
loop_
_entity_poly.entity_id
_entity_poly.type
_entity_poly.pdbx_seq_one_letter_code
_entity_poly.pdbx_strand_id
1 'polypeptide(L)'
;MLVRRSILTGVVAVLFGVASVFSTNTAQADEYIGGWQKDYPVVSYGVISVETAVDTLKSQQKFVDYASKELGVKFKLFTAAEYAGIVN
;
A
#
# COMPACT_ATOMS: atom_id res chain seq x y z
N MET A 1 -54.64 -14.29 21.94
CA MET A 1 -54.01 -13.23 21.10
C MET A 1 -52.67 -12.69 21.65
N LEU A 2 -52.28 -12.94 22.91
CA LEU A 2 -51.03 -12.41 23.50
C LEU A 2 -49.74 -13.16 23.10
N VAL A 3 -49.80 -14.46 22.83
CA VAL A 3 -48.58 -15.28 22.57
C VAL A 3 -47.98 -15.02 21.18
N ARG A 4 -48.79 -14.63 20.19
CA ARG A 4 -48.33 -14.36 18.83
C ARG A 4 -47.56 -13.04 18.68
N ARG A 5 -47.73 -12.09 19.62
CA ARG A 5 -47.04 -10.79 19.58
C ARG A 5 -45.61 -10.86 20.09
N SER A 6 -45.31 -11.79 21.01
CA SER A 6 -43.97 -11.94 21.60
C SER A 6 -42.95 -12.60 20.66
N ILE A 7 -43.43 -13.41 19.71
CA ILE A 7 -42.57 -14.11 18.74
C ILE A 7 -42.11 -13.13 17.64
N LEU A 8 -42.98 -12.19 17.25
CA LEU A 8 -42.67 -11.18 16.23
C LEU A 8 -41.63 -10.16 16.71
N THR A 9 -41.60 -9.80 17.99
CA THR A 9 -40.59 -8.88 18.54
C THR A 9 -39.21 -9.54 18.73
N GLY A 10 -39.16 -10.84 19.04
CA GLY A 10 -37.88 -11.55 19.20
C GLY A 10 -37.13 -11.78 17.88
N VAL A 11 -37.86 -12.12 16.81
CA VAL A 11 -37.25 -12.42 15.50
C VAL A 11 -36.71 -11.15 14.81
N VAL A 12 -37.36 -10.00 14.99
CA VAL A 12 -36.88 -8.73 14.42
C VAL A 12 -35.60 -8.25 15.12
N ALA A 13 -35.49 -8.39 16.44
CA ALA A 13 -34.29 -7.99 17.18
C ALA A 13 -33.05 -8.83 16.79
N VAL A 14 -33.24 -10.12 16.49
CA VAL A 14 -32.15 -10.99 16.01
C VAL A 14 -31.73 -10.61 14.59
N LEU A 15 -32.66 -10.31 13.68
CA LEU A 15 -32.34 -9.95 12.30
C LEU A 15 -31.57 -8.61 12.18
N PHE A 16 -31.85 -7.63 13.04
CA PHE A 16 -31.06 -6.39 13.12
C PHE A 16 -29.70 -6.59 13.80
N GLY A 17 -29.60 -7.48 14.79
CA GLY A 17 -28.33 -7.82 15.45
C GLY A 17 -27.38 -8.63 14.57
N VAL A 18 -27.90 -9.44 13.65
CA VAL A 18 -27.05 -10.20 12.71
C VAL A 18 -26.64 -9.33 11.51
N ALA A 19 -27.51 -8.44 11.02
CA ALA A 19 -27.17 -7.53 9.92
C ALA A 19 -26.04 -6.54 10.28
N SER A 20 -25.92 -6.13 11.55
CA SER A 20 -24.81 -5.27 11.99
C SER A 20 -23.45 -5.97 12.05
N VAL A 21 -23.40 -7.31 12.06
CA VAL A 21 -22.13 -8.07 12.01
C VAL A 21 -21.62 -8.19 10.57
N PHE A 22 -22.50 -8.12 9.58
CA PHE A 22 -22.14 -8.23 8.17
C PHE A 22 -21.87 -6.88 7.49
N SER A 23 -22.31 -5.76 8.09
CA SER A 23 -22.01 -4.42 7.58
C SER A 23 -20.69 -3.84 8.08
N THR A 24 -19.87 -4.63 8.78
CA THR A 24 -18.44 -4.33 8.86
C THR A 24 -17.82 -4.69 7.52
N ASN A 25 -18.09 -3.89 6.48
CA ASN A 25 -17.01 -3.53 5.56
C ASN A 25 -15.99 -2.80 6.42
N THR A 26 -15.24 -3.55 7.25
CA THR A 26 -13.89 -3.17 7.51
C THR A 26 -13.32 -3.08 6.11
N ALA A 27 -13.13 -1.85 5.61
CA ALA A 27 -11.93 -1.63 4.85
C ALA A 27 -10.86 -2.27 5.72
N GLN A 28 -10.49 -3.51 5.39
CA GLN A 28 -9.27 -4.11 5.91
C GLN A 28 -8.29 -3.04 5.49
N ALA A 29 -7.85 -2.22 6.44
CA ALA A 29 -6.75 -1.33 6.22
C ALA A 29 -5.67 -2.32 5.79
N ASP A 30 -5.45 -2.44 4.49
CA ASP A 30 -4.55 -3.41 3.92
C ASP A 30 -3.21 -3.00 4.45
N GLU A 31 -2.83 -3.57 5.60
CA GLU A 31 -1.66 -3.29 6.41
C GLU A 31 -1.02 -1.94 6.01
N TYR A 32 -1.70 -0.81 6.27
CA TYR A 32 -1.73 0.44 5.46
C TYR A 32 -0.41 1.23 5.33
N ILE A 33 0.72 0.55 5.51
CA ILE A 33 2.10 1.01 5.26
C ILE A 33 2.90 0.00 4.38
N GLY A 34 2.44 -1.25 4.18
CA GLY A 34 3.30 -2.37 3.74
C GLY A 34 2.78 -3.32 2.64
N GLY A 35 1.69 -3.02 1.95
CA GLY A 35 1.10 -3.91 0.93
C GLY A 35 1.70 -3.80 -0.47
N TRP A 36 2.00 -2.57 -0.91
CA TRP A 36 2.40 -2.25 -2.28
C TRP A 36 3.69 -2.97 -2.72
N GLN A 37 4.53 -3.35 -1.76
CA GLN A 37 5.76 -4.10 -1.98
C GLN A 37 5.53 -5.43 -2.70
N LYS A 38 4.34 -6.05 -2.53
CA LYS A 38 3.98 -7.30 -3.21
C LYS A 38 3.82 -7.09 -4.71
N ASP A 39 3.20 -5.97 -5.07
CA ASP A 39 2.94 -5.61 -6.47
C ASP A 39 4.17 -4.97 -7.12
N TYR A 40 4.99 -4.28 -6.34
CA TYR A 40 6.21 -3.58 -6.77
C TYR A 40 7.43 -4.03 -5.97
N PRO A 41 7.88 -5.28 -6.14
CA PRO A 41 9.07 -5.81 -5.45
C PRO A 41 10.36 -5.13 -5.90
N VAL A 42 10.32 -4.41 -7.03
CA VAL A 42 11.41 -3.60 -7.56
C VAL A 42 10.89 -2.21 -7.90
N VAL A 43 11.50 -1.19 -7.32
CA VAL A 43 11.20 0.23 -7.58
C VAL A 43 12.30 0.82 -8.45
N SER A 44 11.93 1.36 -9.60
CA SER A 44 12.85 2.11 -10.47
C SER A 44 13.09 3.49 -9.89
N TYR A 45 14.34 3.79 -9.54
CA TYR A 45 14.76 5.09 -9.01
C TYR A 45 15.70 5.76 -9.99
N GLY A 46 15.17 6.75 -10.71
CA GLY A 46 15.89 7.52 -11.72
C GLY A 46 16.42 8.83 -11.15
N VAL A 47 17.69 9.12 -11.39
CA VAL A 47 18.31 10.39 -10.97
C VAL A 47 18.90 11.10 -12.18
N ILE A 48 18.63 12.39 -12.30
CA ILE A 48 19.25 13.23 -13.32
C ILE A 48 20.71 13.47 -12.93
N SER A 49 21.64 13.13 -13.80
CA SER A 49 23.07 13.35 -13.56
C SER A 49 23.43 14.82 -13.78
N VAL A 50 23.76 15.50 -12.68
CA VAL A 50 24.22 16.91 -12.72
C VAL A 50 25.73 17.02 -12.95
N GLU A 51 26.46 15.94 -12.69
CA GLU A 51 27.90 15.81 -12.92
C GLU A 51 28.19 14.68 -13.91
N THR A 52 28.89 13.63 -13.47
CA THR A 52 29.06 12.38 -14.22
C THR A 52 28.06 11.33 -13.75
N ALA A 53 27.67 10.43 -14.66
CA ALA A 53 26.79 9.32 -14.30
C ALA A 53 27.39 8.45 -13.18
N VAL A 54 28.70 8.22 -13.21
CA VAL A 54 29.40 7.37 -12.24
C VAL A 54 29.36 7.99 -10.83
N ASP A 55 29.62 9.29 -10.71
CA ASP A 55 29.64 9.95 -9.40
C ASP A 55 28.22 10.15 -8.84
N THR A 56 27.24 10.39 -9.73
CA THR A 56 25.82 10.38 -9.37
C THR A 56 25.41 9.01 -8.83
N LEU A 57 25.78 7.91 -9.49
CA LEU A 57 25.46 6.57 -9.01
C LEU A 57 26.05 6.29 -7.62
N LYS A 58 27.33 6.64 -7.43
CA LYS A 58 28.03 6.45 -6.15
C LYS A 58 27.38 7.25 -5.00
N SER A 59 27.02 8.51 -5.24
CA SER A 59 26.42 9.36 -4.21
C SER A 59 25.02 8.88 -3.80
N GLN A 60 24.26 8.34 -4.76
CA GLN A 60 22.88 7.88 -4.54
C GLN A 60 22.79 6.46 -3.98
N GLN A 61 23.89 5.69 -4.04
CA GLN A 61 23.90 4.30 -3.56
C GLN A 61 23.49 4.18 -2.08
N LYS A 62 23.95 5.10 -1.22
CA LYS A 62 23.57 5.09 0.21
C LYS A 62 22.07 5.24 0.43
N PHE A 63 21.41 6.06 -0.40
CA PHE A 63 19.97 6.24 -0.34
C PHE A 63 19.24 4.98 -0.79
N VAL A 64 19.70 4.36 -1.89
CA VAL A 64 19.14 3.12 -2.43
C VAL A 64 19.22 1.99 -1.41
N ASP A 65 20.37 1.85 -0.74
CA ASP A 65 20.57 0.82 0.29
C ASP A 65 19.64 1.05 1.49
N TYR A 66 19.55 2.30 1.95
CA TYR A 66 18.66 2.68 3.05
C TYR A 66 17.19 2.44 2.69
N ALA A 67 16.72 2.96 1.56
CA ALA A 67 15.34 2.82 1.12
C ALA A 67 14.96 1.35 0.88
N SER A 68 15.87 0.56 0.30
CA SER A 68 15.61 -0.87 0.09
C SER A 68 15.46 -1.62 1.41
N LYS A 69 16.27 -1.28 2.41
CA LYS A 69 16.20 -1.86 3.75
C LYS A 69 14.91 -1.47 4.48
N GLU A 70 14.58 -0.18 4.51
CA GLU A 70 13.42 0.32 5.27
C GLU A 70 12.09 -0.08 4.63
N LEU A 71 12.03 -0.13 3.29
CA LEU A 71 10.79 -0.40 2.58
C LEU A 71 10.61 -1.87 2.21
N GLY A 72 11.65 -2.70 2.36
CA GLY A 72 11.59 -4.14 2.10
C GLY A 72 11.49 -4.51 0.61
N VAL A 73 11.86 -3.61 -0.30
CA VAL A 73 11.85 -3.82 -1.76
C VAL A 73 13.18 -3.44 -2.37
N LYS A 74 13.46 -3.92 -3.57
CA LYS A 74 14.70 -3.58 -4.27
C LYS A 74 14.56 -2.24 -4.99
N PHE A 75 15.41 -1.28 -4.68
CA PHE A 75 15.53 -0.07 -5.50
C PHE A 75 16.54 -0.29 -6.63
N LYS A 76 16.11 -0.08 -7.89
CA LYS A 76 16.96 -0.12 -9.08
C LYS A 76 17.33 1.30 -9.45
N LEU A 77 18.55 1.69 -9.11
CA LEU A 77 19.12 2.98 -9.48
C LEU A 77 19.49 3.03 -10.97
N PHE A 78 19.11 4.09 -11.64
CA PHE A 78 19.57 4.43 -12.99
C PHE A 78 19.71 5.94 -13.14
N THR A 79 20.43 6.37 -14.18
CA THR A 79 20.65 7.79 -14.45
C THR A 79 20.20 8.17 -15.85
N ALA A 80 19.77 9.41 -16.01
CA ALA A 80 19.61 10.04 -17.32
C ALA A 80 20.25 11.42 -17.31
N ALA A 81 20.63 11.91 -18.51
CA ALA A 81 21.15 13.27 -18.66
C ALA A 81 20.05 14.33 -18.51
N GLU A 82 18.80 13.98 -18.82
CA GLU A 82 17.68 14.91 -18.91
C GLU A 82 16.43 14.30 -18.28
N TYR A 83 15.50 15.17 -17.85
CA TYR A 83 14.22 14.77 -17.23
C TYR A 83 13.41 13.81 -18.11
N ALA A 84 13.41 14.04 -19.43
CA ALA A 84 12.72 13.18 -20.39
C ALA A 84 13.20 11.71 -20.34
N GLY A 85 14.47 11.47 -19.99
CA GLY A 85 15.01 10.12 -19.83
C GLY A 85 14.59 9.42 -18.53
N ILE A 86 13.98 10.14 -17.58
CA ILE A 86 13.50 9.61 -16.31
C ILE A 86 12.02 9.23 -16.38
N VAL A 87 11.21 10.00 -17.11
CA VAL A 87 9.73 9.92 -17.07
C VAL A 87 9.13 9.16 -18.27
N ASN A 88 9.97 8.57 -19.12
CA ASN A 88 9.53 7.83 -20.31
C ASN A 88 8.87 6.48 -19.97
#